data_AF-A0A8K0NSU1-F1
#
_entry.id   AF-A0A8K0NSU1-F1
#
_cell.length_a   1.000
_cell.length_b   1.000
_cell.length_c   1.000
_cell.angle_alpha   90.00
_cell.angle_beta   90.00
_cell.angle_gamma   90.00
#
_symmetry.space_group_name_H-M   'P 1'
#
loop_
_entity.id
_entity.type
_entity.pdbx_description
1 polymer ?
#
loop_
_entity_poly.entity_id
_entity_poly.type
_entity_poly.pdbx_seq_one_letter_code
_entity_poly.pdbx_strand_id
1 'polypeptide(L)'
;MFGFKVKTVFTAALGLGLMAQTIPDCTRNATVISGDTCDGISKKYASPTFQFALANPDVDAACSNLMIGQEVCLGQRGVDCSKVHVVVKGDTCLGLADTYDLDDTVLYKNNPQINSECTNIYLNQVLCVASKPYPYVLPTNITSSPGSTSSVTSTVLPTNVPTAGPDAGSDDGDVVTSTAEVWATVTQSAEGASETSSVSGLEYCGEGDESPDCVDEESLPYCDEI
;
A
#
# COMPACT_ATOMS: atom_id res chain seq x y z
N MET A 1 21.46 73.00 7.91
CA MET A 1 21.39 71.65 8.50
C MET A 1 19.92 71.34 8.77
N PHE A 2 19.24 70.63 7.86
CA PHE A 2 17.84 70.23 8.03
C PHE A 2 17.81 68.75 8.36
N GLY A 3 17.46 68.42 9.61
CA GLY A 3 17.36 67.05 10.10
C GLY A 3 15.96 66.47 9.82
N PHE A 4 15.88 65.51 8.89
CA PHE A 4 14.68 64.71 8.71
C PHE A 4 14.64 63.60 9.77
N LYS A 5 13.70 63.72 10.71
CA LYS A 5 13.34 62.63 11.63
C LYS A 5 12.49 61.61 10.86
N VAL A 6 13.10 60.48 10.49
CA VAL A 6 12.38 59.32 9.96
C VAL A 6 11.54 58.72 11.09
N LYS A 7 10.22 58.91 11.02
CA LYS A 7 9.26 58.19 11.88
C LYS A 7 9.00 56.84 11.23
N THR A 8 9.56 55.78 11.81
CA THR A 8 9.27 54.41 11.43
C THR A 8 7.80 54.11 11.71
N VAL A 9 7.02 53.93 10.65
CA VAL A 9 5.63 53.50 10.73
C VAL A 9 5.64 51.97 10.78
N PHE A 10 5.31 51.40 11.93
CA PHE A 10 5.01 49.98 12.05
C PHE A 10 3.61 49.74 11.47
N THR A 11 3.54 49.37 10.20
CA THR A 11 2.32 48.84 9.60
C THR A 11 2.06 47.46 10.17
N ALA A 12 1.06 47.35 11.04
CA ALA A 12 0.50 46.06 11.44
C ALA A 12 -0.11 45.41 10.20
N ALA A 13 0.55 44.38 9.67
CA ALA A 13 -0.04 43.50 8.68
C ALA A 13 -1.20 42.77 9.34
N LEU A 14 -2.44 43.06 8.93
CA LEU A 14 -3.57 42.19 9.21
C LEU A 14 -3.26 40.87 8.52
N GLY A 15 -2.81 39.89 9.29
CA GLY A 15 -2.65 38.53 8.81
C GLY A 15 -4.01 38.07 8.30
N LEU A 16 -4.11 37.84 6.99
CA LEU A 16 -5.16 36.98 6.46
C LEU A 16 -4.95 35.64 7.15
N GLY A 17 -5.80 35.35 8.14
CA GLY A 17 -5.79 34.08 8.83
C GLY A 17 -5.88 32.99 7.77
N LEU A 18 -4.82 32.19 7.67
CA LEU A 18 -4.87 30.92 6.97
C LEU A 18 -6.03 30.15 7.61
N MET A 19 -7.09 29.93 6.86
CA MET A 19 -8.12 28.98 7.26
C MET A 19 -7.42 27.63 7.26
N ALA A 20 -6.93 27.20 8.42
CA ALA A 20 -6.43 25.85 8.61
C ALA A 20 -7.60 24.92 8.26
N GLN A 21 -7.53 24.28 7.10
CA GLN A 21 -8.50 23.28 6.74
C GLN A 21 -8.37 22.17 7.76
N THR A 22 -9.37 22.03 8.63
CA THR A 22 -9.43 20.91 9.57
C THR A 22 -9.74 19.67 8.74
N ILE A 23 -8.70 18.94 8.37
CA ILE A 23 -8.83 17.65 7.68
C ILE A 23 -9.61 16.74 8.63
N PRO A 24 -10.82 16.29 8.24
CA PRO A 24 -11.64 15.49 9.13
C PRO A 24 -10.87 14.24 9.53
N ASP A 25 -11.01 13.87 10.80
CA ASP A 25 -10.39 12.69 11.39
C ASP A 25 -8.87 12.66 11.38
N CYS A 26 -8.17 13.78 11.14
CA CYS A 26 -6.73 13.79 11.32
C CYS A 26 -6.35 13.50 12.78
N THR A 27 -5.50 12.50 12.98
CA THR A 27 -5.05 12.02 14.31
C THR A 27 -3.60 12.30 14.60
N ARG A 28 -2.83 12.63 13.57
CA ARG A 28 -1.39 12.84 13.66
C ARG A 28 -1.00 13.95 12.71
N ASN A 29 -0.37 14.99 13.25
CA ASN A 29 -0.07 16.22 12.52
C ASN A 29 1.42 16.50 12.54
N ALA A 30 1.91 17.26 11.56
CA ALA A 30 3.22 17.88 11.59
C ALA A 30 3.15 19.34 11.15
N THR A 31 4.06 20.15 11.67
CA THR A 31 4.27 21.52 11.22
C THR A 31 5.40 21.55 10.21
N VAL A 32 5.12 22.11 9.04
CA VAL A 32 6.10 22.30 7.96
C VAL A 32 7.20 23.25 8.43
N ILE A 33 8.46 22.85 8.27
CA ILE A 33 9.64 23.66 8.53
C ILE A 33 10.42 23.95 7.25
N SER A 34 11.42 24.83 7.36
CA SER A 34 12.28 25.15 6.21
C SER A 34 13.02 23.92 5.71
N GLY A 35 12.92 23.65 4.40
CA GLY A 35 13.57 22.52 3.74
C GLY A 35 12.75 21.23 3.72
N ASP A 36 11.55 21.22 4.31
CA ASP A 36 10.65 20.06 4.22
C ASP A 36 10.21 19.79 2.77
N THR A 37 10.09 18.50 2.45
CA THR A 37 9.45 17.98 1.24
C THR A 37 8.41 16.94 1.65
N CYS A 38 7.50 16.57 0.75
CA CYS A 38 6.42 15.62 1.05
C CYS A 38 7.01 14.25 1.41
N ASP A 39 7.99 13.76 0.64
CA ASP A 39 8.69 12.51 0.96
C ASP A 39 9.55 12.63 2.22
N GLY A 40 10.18 13.80 2.45
CA GLY A 40 10.97 14.05 3.66
C GLY A 40 10.12 13.99 4.93
N ILE A 41 8.96 14.66 4.92
CA ILE A 41 7.96 14.61 6.00
C ILE A 41 7.44 13.18 6.16
N SER A 42 7.02 12.55 5.07
CA SER A 42 6.49 11.18 5.04
C SER A 42 7.48 10.19 5.68
N LYS A 43 8.75 10.26 5.27
CA LYS A 43 9.84 9.42 5.80
C LYS A 43 10.10 9.71 7.28
N LYS A 44 10.23 10.99 7.64
CA LYS A 44 10.53 11.42 9.02
C LYS A 44 9.48 10.95 10.02
N TYR A 45 8.21 10.98 9.61
CA TYR A 45 7.10 10.68 10.50
C TYR A 45 6.44 9.32 10.22
N ALA A 46 7.00 8.47 9.34
CA ALA A 46 6.37 7.20 8.97
C ALA A 46 4.89 7.38 8.52
N SER A 47 4.66 8.31 7.62
CA SER A 47 3.37 8.46 6.91
C SER A 47 3.57 7.94 5.48
N PRO A 48 2.77 6.99 4.97
CA PRO A 48 2.85 6.60 3.57
C PRO A 48 2.66 7.82 2.65
N THR A 49 3.49 7.97 1.62
CA THR A 49 3.42 9.15 0.73
C THR A 49 2.03 9.31 0.11
N PHE A 50 1.36 8.20 -0.23
CA PHE A 50 -0.02 8.22 -0.71
C PHE A 50 -1.02 8.71 0.33
N GLN A 51 -0.93 8.22 1.56
CA GLN A 51 -1.79 8.64 2.67
C GLN A 51 -1.58 10.13 2.97
N PHE A 52 -0.33 10.61 2.94
CA PHE A 52 0.00 12.02 3.08
C PHE A 52 -0.67 12.86 1.99
N ALA A 53 -0.51 12.48 0.71
CA ALA A 53 -1.12 13.21 -0.40
C ALA A 53 -2.66 13.21 -0.31
N LEU A 54 -3.26 12.07 0.07
CA LEU A 54 -4.70 11.93 0.23
C LEU A 54 -5.26 12.83 1.35
N ALA A 55 -4.56 12.87 2.48
CA ALA A 55 -4.99 13.65 3.63
C ALA A 55 -4.82 15.15 3.42
N ASN A 56 -3.93 15.59 2.52
CA ASN A 56 -3.61 17.00 2.29
C ASN A 56 -3.90 17.39 0.83
N PRO A 57 -5.18 17.45 0.41
CA PRO A 57 -5.56 17.69 -0.99
C PRO A 57 -5.16 19.06 -1.53
N ASP A 58 -4.87 20.02 -0.65
CA ASP A 58 -4.36 21.33 -1.05
C ASP A 58 -2.87 21.31 -1.37
N VAL A 59 -2.11 20.28 -0.97
CA VAL A 59 -0.69 20.14 -1.27
C VAL A 59 -0.54 19.55 -2.67
N ASP A 60 0.19 20.26 -3.52
CA ASP A 60 0.39 19.82 -4.90
C ASP A 60 1.33 18.61 -4.99
N ALA A 61 1.26 17.87 -6.10
CA ALA A 61 2.06 16.67 -6.31
C ALA A 61 3.57 16.94 -6.38
N ALA A 62 3.99 18.17 -6.71
CA ALA A 62 5.40 18.58 -6.69
C ALA A 62 5.86 18.99 -5.28
N CYS A 63 4.94 19.00 -4.31
CA CYS A 63 5.15 19.52 -2.96
C CYS A 63 5.64 20.97 -2.91
N SER A 64 5.35 21.74 -3.96
CA SER A 64 5.97 23.06 -4.17
C SER A 64 5.28 24.19 -3.41
N ASN A 65 4.06 23.95 -2.94
CA ASN A 65 3.21 24.92 -2.28
C ASN A 65 3.16 24.76 -0.75
N LEU A 66 4.05 23.97 -0.15
CA LEU A 66 4.19 23.90 1.31
C LEU A 66 4.63 25.25 1.87
N MET A 67 3.93 25.73 2.89
CA MET A 67 4.28 26.97 3.60
C MET A 67 4.91 26.64 4.95
N ILE A 68 6.02 27.32 5.30
CA ILE A 68 6.60 27.19 6.65
C ILE A 68 5.55 27.58 7.70
N GLY A 69 5.37 26.71 8.70
CA GLY A 69 4.33 26.86 9.73
C GLY A 69 2.98 26.26 9.37
N GLN A 70 2.77 25.80 8.13
CA GLN A 70 1.57 25.06 7.74
C GLN A 70 1.48 23.75 8.54
N GLU A 71 0.28 23.44 9.03
CA GLU A 71 -0.01 22.14 9.63
C GLU A 71 -0.48 21.18 8.54
N VAL A 72 0.13 19.99 8.48
CA VAL A 72 -0.21 18.92 7.54
C VAL A 72 -0.64 17.67 8.30
N CYS A 73 -1.58 16.93 7.73
CA CYS A 73 -2.06 15.68 8.28
C CYS A 73 -1.16 14.51 7.86
N LEU A 74 -0.69 13.74 8.83
CA LEU A 74 0.14 12.55 8.61
C LEU A 74 -0.69 11.27 8.61
N GLY A 75 -1.83 11.24 9.30
CA GLY A 75 -2.67 10.05 9.40
C GLY A 75 -4.06 10.33 9.94
N GLN A 76 -5.05 9.67 9.35
CA GLN A 76 -6.46 9.81 9.70
C GLN A 76 -6.96 8.62 10.53
N ARG A 77 -7.92 8.88 11.40
CA ARG A 77 -8.53 7.89 12.29
C ARG A 77 -9.11 6.74 11.48
N GLY A 78 -8.68 5.52 11.80
CA GLY A 78 -9.17 4.31 11.14
C GLY A 78 -8.47 3.98 9.80
N VAL A 79 -7.71 4.92 9.22
CA VAL A 79 -6.95 4.69 7.98
C VAL A 79 -5.45 5.00 8.08
N ASP A 80 -4.91 5.28 9.28
CA ASP A 80 -3.47 5.45 9.47
C ASP A 80 -2.72 4.10 9.38
N CYS A 81 -1.84 3.99 8.39
CA CYS A 81 -1.06 2.80 8.15
C CYS A 81 -0.16 2.45 9.34
N SER A 82 -0.23 1.21 9.82
CA SER A 82 0.44 0.77 11.05
C SER A 82 1.87 0.29 10.83
N LYS A 83 2.26 0.00 9.59
CA LYS A 83 3.61 -0.46 9.24
C LYS A 83 4.00 0.09 7.87
N VAL A 84 5.15 0.75 7.81
CA VAL A 84 5.62 1.41 6.59
C VAL A 84 7.01 0.91 6.19
N HIS A 85 7.32 1.06 4.90
CA HIS A 85 8.62 0.81 4.32
C HIS A 85 9.07 2.05 3.54
N VAL A 86 10.35 2.41 3.65
CA VAL A 86 10.94 3.51 2.88
C VAL A 86 11.73 2.89 1.74
N VAL A 87 11.28 3.14 0.50
CA VAL A 87 11.87 2.53 -0.70
C VAL A 87 13.35 2.86 -0.81
N VAL A 88 14.15 1.83 -0.95
CA VAL A 88 15.59 1.85 -1.21
C VAL A 88 15.90 1.25 -2.58
N LYS A 89 17.18 1.30 -2.96
CA LYS A 89 17.63 0.79 -4.26
C LYS A 89 17.49 -0.73 -4.29
N GLY A 90 16.83 -1.25 -5.31
CA GLY A 90 16.65 -2.69 -5.52
C GLY A 90 15.30 -3.23 -5.05
N ASP A 91 14.49 -2.41 -4.38
CA ASP A 91 13.15 -2.82 -4.00
C ASP A 91 12.27 -3.10 -5.24
N THR A 92 11.47 -4.13 -5.12
CA THR A 92 10.41 -4.49 -6.07
C THR A 92 9.15 -4.80 -5.26
N CYS A 93 7.97 -4.65 -5.86
CA CYS A 93 6.73 -4.94 -5.14
C CYS A 93 6.67 -6.40 -4.67
N LEU A 94 7.13 -7.35 -5.50
CA LEU A 94 7.21 -8.76 -5.12
C LEU A 94 8.17 -8.98 -3.96
N GLY A 95 9.39 -8.44 -4.04
CA GLY A 95 10.37 -8.58 -2.95
C GLY A 95 9.90 -7.94 -1.64
N LEU A 96 9.17 -6.82 -1.71
CA LEU A 96 8.55 -6.21 -0.54
C LEU A 96 7.40 -7.05 0.01
N ALA A 97 6.55 -7.61 -0.86
CA ALA A 97 5.47 -8.48 -0.45
C ALA A 97 6.01 -9.72 0.28
N ASP A 98 7.04 -10.37 -0.26
CA ASP A 98 7.72 -11.51 0.37
C ASP A 98 8.35 -11.11 1.72
N THR A 99 9.08 -9.99 1.76
CA THR A 99 9.77 -9.50 2.97
C THR A 99 8.80 -9.22 4.12
N TYR A 100 7.58 -8.79 3.80
CA TYR A 100 6.58 -8.40 4.79
C TYR A 100 5.45 -9.41 4.96
N ASP A 101 5.53 -10.57 4.31
CA ASP A 101 4.49 -11.61 4.31
C ASP A 101 3.11 -11.05 3.93
N LEU A 102 3.07 -10.38 2.77
CA LEU A 102 1.89 -9.72 2.22
C LEU A 102 1.37 -10.46 0.99
N ASP A 103 0.05 -10.52 0.86
CA ASP A 103 -0.56 -10.75 -0.43
C ASP A 103 -0.36 -9.51 -1.31
N ASP A 104 0.05 -9.69 -2.57
CA ASP A 104 0.27 -8.60 -3.53
C ASP A 104 -0.94 -7.66 -3.61
N THR A 105 -2.17 -8.21 -3.57
CA THR A 105 -3.36 -7.35 -3.64
C THR A 105 -3.50 -6.46 -2.40
N VAL A 106 -3.01 -6.86 -1.24
CA VAL A 106 -2.98 -6.01 -0.04
C VAL A 106 -1.96 -4.90 -0.22
N LEU A 107 -0.78 -5.19 -0.77
CA LEU A 107 0.23 -4.16 -1.04
C LEU A 107 -0.32 -3.09 -1.99
N TYR A 108 -0.94 -3.48 -3.10
CA TYR A 108 -1.54 -2.53 -4.06
C TYR A 108 -2.74 -1.79 -3.49
N LYS A 109 -3.60 -2.43 -2.67
CA LYS A 109 -4.72 -1.74 -1.99
C LYS A 109 -4.22 -0.67 -1.02
N ASN A 110 -3.14 -0.97 -0.32
CA ASN A 110 -2.54 -0.06 0.64
C ASN A 110 -1.70 1.05 -0.02
N ASN A 111 -1.37 0.88 -1.30
CA ASN A 111 -0.61 1.83 -2.11
C ASN A 111 -1.22 1.98 -3.52
N PRO A 112 -2.43 2.56 -3.66
CA PRO A 112 -3.16 2.66 -4.93
C PRO A 112 -2.45 3.49 -6.01
N GLN A 113 -1.43 4.25 -5.64
CA GLN A 113 -0.58 4.98 -6.58
C GLN A 113 0.36 4.08 -7.37
N ILE A 114 0.66 2.87 -6.88
CA ILE A 114 1.56 1.94 -7.56
C ILE A 114 0.84 1.32 -8.76
N ASN A 115 1.50 1.33 -9.92
CA ASN A 115 0.98 0.68 -11.12
C ASN A 115 1.17 -0.84 -11.07
N SER A 116 0.47 -1.59 -11.93
CA SER A 116 0.52 -3.06 -11.96
C SER A 116 1.91 -3.64 -12.16
N GLU A 117 2.77 -2.92 -12.87
CA GLU A 117 4.13 -3.34 -13.19
C GLU A 117 5.15 -2.97 -12.10
N CYS A 118 4.71 -2.30 -11.02
CA CYS A 118 5.57 -1.75 -9.97
C CYS A 118 6.73 -0.86 -10.50
N THR A 119 6.54 -0.20 -11.64
CA THR A 119 7.61 0.58 -12.30
C THR A 119 7.69 2.03 -11.83
N ASN A 120 6.76 2.46 -10.98
CA ASN A 120 6.64 3.85 -10.53
C ASN A 120 6.93 4.04 -9.05
N ILE A 121 7.53 3.06 -8.37
CA ILE A 121 8.12 3.28 -7.05
C ILE A 121 9.49 3.96 -7.21
N TYR A 122 9.84 4.82 -6.26
CA TYR A 122 11.06 5.63 -6.33
C TYR A 122 11.73 5.77 -4.96
N LEU A 123 13.02 6.08 -4.95
CA LEU A 123 13.81 6.18 -3.73
C LEU A 123 13.21 7.18 -2.74
N ASN A 124 13.19 6.78 -1.46
CA ASN A 124 12.60 7.52 -0.33
C ASN A 124 11.07 7.64 -0.32
N GLN A 125 10.36 7.11 -1.31
CA GLN A 125 8.91 6.96 -1.21
C GLN A 125 8.57 6.10 0.01
N VAL A 126 7.53 6.46 0.75
CA VAL A 126 7.07 5.66 1.89
C VAL A 126 5.83 4.86 1.49
N LEU A 127 5.95 3.53 1.56
CA LEU A 127 4.87 2.60 1.25
C LEU A 127 4.23 2.06 2.52
N CYS A 128 2.92 1.82 2.48
CA CYS A 128 2.20 1.10 3.52
C CYS A 128 2.36 -0.41 3.30
N VAL A 129 3.02 -1.11 4.23
CA VAL A 129 3.33 -2.55 4.16
C VAL A 129 2.68 -3.32 5.30
N ALA A 130 1.54 -2.83 5.80
CA ALA A 130 0.73 -3.54 6.78
C ALA A 130 -0.08 -4.65 6.11
N SER A 131 -0.21 -5.81 6.78
CA SER A 131 -0.97 -6.96 6.27
C SER A 131 -2.48 -6.76 6.24
N LYS A 132 -3.00 -5.71 6.90
CA LYS A 132 -4.42 -5.35 6.83
C LYS A 132 -4.65 -4.32 5.72
N PRO A 133 -5.72 -4.46 4.92
CA PRO A 133 -6.07 -3.45 3.94
C PRO A 133 -6.67 -2.21 4.62
N TYR A 134 -6.37 -1.03 4.08
CA TYR A 134 -6.90 0.24 4.54
C TYR A 134 -7.93 0.80 3.54
N PRO A 135 -9.17 1.09 3.97
CA PRO A 135 -10.21 1.60 3.09
C PRO A 135 -10.04 3.11 2.89
N TYR A 136 -9.03 3.51 2.11
CA TYR A 136 -8.86 4.91 1.76
C TYR A 136 -10.10 5.43 1.03
N VAL A 137 -10.70 6.48 1.58
CA VAL A 137 -11.75 7.23 0.88
C VAL A 137 -11.06 8.28 0.03
N LEU A 138 -11.13 8.13 -1.29
CA LEU A 138 -10.72 9.22 -2.16
C LEU A 138 -11.73 10.35 -1.96
N PRO A 139 -11.30 11.60 -1.74
CA PRO A 139 -12.19 12.74 -1.79
C PRO A 139 -12.78 12.78 -3.21
N THR A 140 -14.00 12.27 -3.35
CA THR A 140 -14.82 12.52 -4.52
C THR A 140 -15.16 14.00 -4.44
N ASN A 141 -14.45 14.82 -5.22
CA ASN A 141 -14.82 16.22 -5.37
C ASN A 141 -16.17 16.22 -6.10
N ILE A 142 -17.26 16.21 -5.33
CA ILE A 142 -18.63 16.16 -5.82
C ILE A 142 -18.99 17.50 -6.43
N THR A 143 -18.77 17.62 -7.74
CA THR A 143 -19.77 18.28 -8.58
C THR A 143 -20.92 17.29 -8.75
N SER A 144 -21.76 17.18 -7.72
CA SER A 144 -23.08 16.58 -7.84
C SER A 144 -23.92 17.48 -8.73
N SER A 145 -23.97 17.17 -10.03
CA SER A 145 -25.10 17.57 -10.86
C SER A 145 -26.33 16.81 -10.35
N PRO A 146 -27.47 17.47 -10.05
CA PRO A 146 -28.69 16.77 -9.68
C PRO A 146 -29.24 16.09 -10.93
N GLY A 147 -28.87 14.83 -11.17
CA GLY A 147 -29.34 14.14 -12.36
C GLY A 147 -28.55 12.89 -12.73
N SER A 148 -28.32 11.96 -11.81
CA SER A 148 -27.93 10.60 -12.17
C SER A 148 -28.51 9.61 -11.16
N THR A 149 -29.82 9.38 -11.27
CA THR A 149 -30.44 8.15 -10.79
C THR A 149 -29.91 6.99 -11.63
N SER A 150 -28.81 6.37 -11.20
CA SER A 150 -28.48 5.03 -11.67
C SER A 150 -29.41 4.03 -10.97
N SER A 151 -30.59 3.84 -11.56
CA SER A 151 -31.46 2.72 -11.23
C SER A 151 -30.82 1.45 -11.78
N VAL A 152 -30.37 0.56 -10.90
CA VAL A 152 -30.09 -0.83 -11.28
C VAL A 152 -31.42 -1.51 -11.62
N THR A 153 -31.69 -1.66 -12.91
CA THR A 153 -32.81 -2.47 -13.40
C THR A 153 -32.41 -3.94 -13.25
N SER A 154 -32.89 -4.57 -12.18
CA SER A 154 -32.83 -6.02 -12.01
C SER A 154 -33.94 -6.65 -12.84
N THR A 155 -33.60 -7.21 -14.00
CA THR A 155 -34.53 -7.98 -14.83
C THR A 155 -34.68 -9.37 -14.22
N VAL A 156 -35.67 -9.55 -13.36
CA VAL A 156 -36.22 -10.88 -13.06
C VAL A 156 -37.15 -11.30 -14.19
N LEU A 157 -36.84 -12.42 -14.84
CA LEU A 157 -37.72 -13.09 -15.80
C LEU A 157 -38.78 -13.87 -15.02
N PRO A 158 -40.09 -13.61 -15.19
CA PRO A 158 -41.13 -14.46 -14.62
C PRO A 158 -41.37 -15.66 -15.55
N THR A 159 -40.98 -16.86 -15.11
CA THR A 159 -41.51 -18.10 -15.69
C THR A 159 -42.68 -18.55 -14.83
N ASN A 160 -43.88 -18.26 -15.30
CA ASN A 160 -45.11 -18.79 -14.74
C ASN A 160 -45.17 -20.31 -15.00
N VAL A 161 -45.03 -21.09 -13.93
CA VAL A 161 -45.37 -22.51 -13.90
C VAL A 161 -46.84 -22.63 -13.48
N PRO A 162 -47.75 -23.12 -14.33
CA PRO A 162 -49.08 -23.52 -13.87
C PRO A 162 -49.02 -24.90 -13.21
N THR A 163 -49.41 -24.94 -11.94
CA THR A 163 -49.75 -26.16 -11.20
C THR A 163 -51.07 -26.72 -11.73
N ALA A 164 -51.04 -27.94 -12.25
CA ALA A 164 -52.20 -28.83 -12.33
C ALA A 164 -51.77 -30.22 -11.86
N GLY A 165 -52.48 -30.74 -10.88
CA GLY A 165 -52.66 -32.18 -10.69
C GLY A 165 -54.17 -32.43 -10.50
N PRO A 166 -54.62 -33.65 -10.20
CA PRO A 166 -54.03 -34.97 -10.43
C PRO A 166 -54.94 -35.83 -11.35
N ASP A 167 -54.39 -36.79 -12.12
CA ASP A 167 -55.11 -38.05 -12.38
C ASP A 167 -54.16 -39.15 -12.90
N ALA A 168 -54.59 -40.38 -12.65
CA ALA A 168 -53.88 -41.65 -12.71
C ALA A 168 -53.81 -42.29 -14.12
N GLY A 169 -52.89 -43.25 -14.29
CA GLY A 169 -53.08 -44.36 -15.25
C GLY A 169 -51.85 -44.84 -16.02
N SER A 170 -51.33 -46.00 -15.59
CA SER A 170 -50.80 -47.16 -16.34
C SER A 170 -49.66 -47.08 -17.37
N ASP A 171 -48.66 -47.96 -17.12
CA ASP A 171 -47.90 -48.88 -18.00
C ASP A 171 -47.25 -48.30 -19.29
N ASP A 172 -46.03 -48.62 -19.71
CA ASP A 172 -45.26 -49.89 -19.68
C ASP A 172 -43.76 -49.55 -19.92
N GLY A 173 -42.86 -50.49 -19.63
CA GLY A 173 -41.43 -50.25 -19.44
C GLY A 173 -40.57 -49.89 -20.66
N ASP A 174 -39.31 -49.50 -20.39
CA ASP A 174 -38.16 -50.21 -20.96
C ASP A 174 -36.87 -49.92 -20.17
N VAL A 175 -36.02 -50.94 -20.16
CA VAL A 175 -34.79 -51.12 -19.40
C VAL A 175 -33.62 -50.40 -20.09
N VAL A 176 -32.54 -50.13 -19.34
CA VAL A 176 -31.13 -50.44 -19.71
C VAL A 176 -30.13 -49.45 -19.07
N THR A 177 -29.50 -49.99 -18.01
CA THR A 177 -28.08 -49.90 -17.58
C THR A 177 -27.41 -48.55 -17.31
N SER A 178 -26.98 -48.30 -16.06
CA SER A 178 -25.64 -48.64 -15.50
C SER A 178 -24.55 -47.73 -16.09
N THR A 179 -23.88 -46.85 -15.34
CA THR A 179 -23.05 -47.15 -14.17
C THR A 179 -22.77 -45.84 -13.40
N ALA A 180 -22.95 -45.86 -12.09
CA ALA A 180 -22.40 -44.86 -11.19
C ALA A 180 -21.39 -45.57 -10.30
N GLU A 181 -20.12 -45.18 -10.38
CA GLU A 181 -19.11 -45.59 -9.43
C GLU A 181 -18.69 -44.41 -8.57
N VAL A 182 -19.18 -44.50 -7.34
CA VAL A 182 -18.62 -43.95 -6.12
C VAL A 182 -17.11 -44.20 -6.03
N TRP A 183 -16.37 -43.22 -5.53
CA TRP A 183 -15.18 -43.53 -4.75
C TRP A 183 -15.20 -42.73 -3.45
N ALA A 184 -15.16 -43.51 -2.38
CA ALA A 184 -15.10 -43.09 -1.00
C ALA A 184 -13.67 -42.73 -0.61
N THR A 185 -13.59 -41.86 0.39
CA THR A 185 -12.43 -41.59 1.25
C THR A 185 -12.02 -42.82 2.07
N VAL A 186 -10.72 -43.09 2.19
CA VAL A 186 -10.13 -43.77 3.35
C VAL A 186 -8.78 -43.14 3.72
N THR A 187 -8.63 -42.99 5.02
CA THR A 187 -7.58 -42.42 5.87
C THR A 187 -6.30 -43.27 6.02
N GLN A 188 -5.17 -42.56 6.14
CA GLN A 188 -4.12 -42.63 7.17
C GLN A 188 -3.37 -43.95 7.44
N SER A 189 -2.03 -43.92 7.32
CA SER A 189 -1.09 -44.04 8.47
C SER A 189 0.39 -43.95 8.03
N ALA A 190 1.22 -43.64 9.04
CA ALA A 190 2.59 -43.15 9.00
C ALA A 190 3.68 -44.24 8.94
N GLU A 191 4.92 -43.79 9.21
CA GLU A 191 6.21 -44.51 9.37
C GLU A 191 6.97 -44.69 8.03
N GLY A 192 8.22 -44.28 7.81
CA GLY A 192 9.34 -43.74 8.59
C GLY A 192 10.64 -43.95 7.77
N ALA A 193 11.73 -43.27 8.17
CA ALA A 193 13.11 -43.26 7.61
C ALA A 193 13.35 -42.27 6.44
N SER A 194 14.11 -41.18 6.58
CA SER A 194 15.52 -41.00 6.99
C SER A 194 16.50 -41.31 5.86
N GLU A 195 16.98 -40.26 5.18
CA GLU A 195 18.37 -40.15 4.75
C GLU A 195 18.83 -38.70 4.89
N THR A 196 19.93 -38.56 5.62
CA THR A 196 20.75 -37.37 5.82
C THR A 196 21.68 -37.20 4.62
N SER A 197 21.91 -35.97 4.16
CA SER A 197 23.12 -35.64 3.40
C SER A 197 23.55 -34.21 3.69
N SER A 198 24.40 -34.12 4.70
CA SER A 198 25.31 -33.03 5.00
C SER A 198 26.50 -33.08 4.02
N VAL A 199 26.86 -31.93 3.44
CA VAL A 199 28.21 -31.64 2.93
C VAL A 199 28.47 -30.18 3.34
N SER A 200 29.00 -29.89 4.54
CA SER A 200 30.41 -29.81 4.93
C SER A 200 31.35 -29.20 3.89
N GLY A 201 31.83 -27.99 4.19
CA GLY A 201 33.11 -27.46 3.69
C GLY A 201 33.01 -26.17 2.88
N LEU A 202 33.11 -25.02 3.55
CA LEU A 202 33.82 -23.89 2.95
C LEU A 202 35.28 -24.33 2.86
N GLU A 203 35.73 -24.63 1.65
CA GLU A 203 37.12 -24.98 1.40
C GLU A 203 37.97 -23.71 1.51
N TYR A 204 38.96 -23.76 2.39
CA TYR A 204 39.92 -22.71 2.65
C TYR A 204 40.90 -22.64 1.48
N CYS A 205 41.00 -21.50 0.79
CA CYS A 205 42.02 -21.29 -0.24
C CYS A 205 43.40 -21.28 0.43
N GLY A 206 44.21 -22.30 0.15
CA GLY A 206 45.60 -22.38 0.59
C GLY A 206 46.50 -21.41 -0.17
N GLU A 207 47.62 -21.05 0.45
CA GLU A 207 48.67 -20.21 -0.15
C GLU A 207 49.14 -20.77 -1.50
N GLY A 208 48.92 -20.00 -2.59
CA GLY A 208 49.57 -20.23 -3.89
C GLY A 208 48.69 -20.25 -5.15
N ASP A 209 47.38 -20.02 -5.07
CA ASP A 209 46.50 -20.04 -6.25
C ASP A 209 46.24 -18.63 -6.83
N GLU A 210 46.86 -18.32 -7.98
CA GLU A 210 46.58 -17.12 -8.79
C GLU A 210 45.33 -17.35 -9.65
N SER A 211 44.15 -17.05 -9.11
CA SER A 211 42.87 -17.05 -9.83
C SER A 211 42.26 -15.64 -9.85
N PRO A 212 41.76 -15.14 -11.00
CA PRO A 212 41.39 -13.72 -11.20
C PRO A 212 40.07 -13.26 -10.53
N ASP A 213 39.41 -14.13 -9.76
CA ASP A 213 38.11 -13.86 -9.11
C ASP A 213 38.21 -13.63 -7.59
N CYS A 214 39.43 -13.53 -7.05
CA CYS A 214 39.66 -13.23 -5.63
C CYS A 214 39.84 -11.72 -5.43
N VAL A 215 39.02 -11.11 -4.57
CA VAL A 215 39.17 -9.70 -4.16
C VAL A 215 39.92 -9.62 -2.84
N ASP A 216 41.04 -8.90 -2.82
CA ASP A 216 41.86 -8.68 -1.63
C ASP A 216 41.12 -7.85 -0.57
N GLU A 217 41.17 -8.29 0.68
CA GLU A 217 40.58 -7.65 1.87
C GLU A 217 41.22 -6.29 2.24
N GLU A 218 42.14 -5.75 1.43
CA GLU A 218 42.85 -4.50 1.69
C GLU A 218 42.15 -3.24 1.12
N SER A 219 40.99 -3.39 0.46
CA SER A 219 40.25 -2.26 -0.15
C SER A 219 38.98 -1.83 0.59
N LEU A 220 38.71 -2.32 1.80
CA LEU A 220 37.56 -1.87 2.58
C LEU A 220 37.85 -0.54 3.30
N PRO A 221 37.12 0.55 3.00
CA PRO A 221 37.27 1.80 3.72
C PRO A 221 36.72 1.66 5.15
N TYR A 222 37.65 1.60 6.11
CA TYR A 222 37.54 1.93 7.53
C TYR A 222 36.11 2.11 8.10
N CYS A 223 35.64 1.09 8.82
CA CYS A 223 34.65 1.27 9.87
C CYS A 223 35.39 1.73 11.14
N ASP A 224 35.53 3.05 11.33
CA ASP A 224 35.89 3.58 12.65
C ASP A 224 34.65 3.57 13.55
N GLU A 225 34.86 3.01 14.74
CA GLU A 225 33.92 2.88 15.84
C GLU A 225 33.44 4.25 16.37
N ILE A 226 32.12 4.40 16.58
CA ILE A 226 31.47 5.12 17.69
C ILE A 226 30.07 4.58 17.95
#